data_AF-A0A498G301-F1
#
_entry.id   AF-A0A498G301-F1
#
_cell.length_a   1.000
_cell.length_b   1.000
_cell.length_c   1.000
_cell.angle_alpha   90.00
_cell.angle_beta   90.00
_cell.angle_gamma   90.00
#
_symmetry.space_group_name_H-M   'P 1'
#
loop_
_entity.id
_entity.type
_entity.pdbx_description
1 polymer ?
#
loop_
_entity_poly.entity_id
_entity_poly.type
_entity_poly.pdbx_seq_one_letter_code
_entity_poly.pdbx_strand_id
1 'polypeptide(L)' 'MLDGVNVALGVSGSIAAVKVVELAHELRRQGAGVRAVMSPAATDIVH' A
#
# COMPACT_ATOMS: atom_id res chain seq x y z
N MET A 1 3.25 -7.37 -15.70
CA MET A 1 2.03 -8.20 -15.44
C MET A 1 0.90 -7.35 -14.87
N LEU A 2 1.19 -6.30 -14.09
CA LEU A 2 0.19 -5.35 -13.60
C LEU A 2 0.20 -4.03 -14.40
N ASP A 3 0.84 -4.00 -15.57
CA ASP A 3 0.95 -2.80 -16.41
C ASP A 3 -0.43 -2.27 -16.80
N GLY A 4 -0.69 -1.00 -16.43
CA GLY A 4 -1.98 -0.34 -16.68
C GLY A 4 -3.09 -0.70 -15.68
N VAL A 5 -2.83 -1.55 -14.68
CA VAL A 5 -3.79 -1.88 -13.62
C VAL A 5 -3.76 -0.80 -12.54
N ASN A 6 -4.94 -0.32 -12.15
CA ASN A 6 -5.09 0.57 -11.00
C ASN A 6 -5.41 -0.23 -9.74
N VAL A 7 -4.63 -0.04 -8.68
CA VAL A 7 -4.79 -0.72 -7.40
C VAL A 7 -5.10 0.29 -6.30
N ALA A 8 -6.24 0.11 -5.63
CA ALA A 8 -6.57 0.79 -4.40
C ALA A 8 -6.03 -0.01 -3.22
N LEU A 9 -5.10 0.56 -2.45
CA LEU A 9 -4.45 -0.10 -1.33
C LEU A 9 -4.97 0.45 0.00
N GLY A 10 -5.87 -0.28 0.64
CA GLY A 10 -6.40 0.06 1.97
C GLY A 10 -5.46 -0.40 3.08
N VAL A 11 -5.13 0.50 4.01
CA VAL A 11 -4.27 0.19 5.17
C VAL A 11 -5.02 0.50 6.46
N SER A 12 -5.11 -0.48 7.35
CA SER A 12 -5.73 -0.37 8.67
C SER A 12 -4.70 -0.49 9.80
N GLY A 13 -5.12 -0.21 11.03
CA GLY A 13 -4.27 -0.26 12.23
C GLY A 13 -3.92 -1.70 12.61
N SER A 14 -2.82 -2.20 12.06
CA SER A 14 -2.25 -3.52 12.32
C SER A 14 -0.73 -3.42 12.37
N ILE A 15 -0.07 -4.26 13.17
CA ILE A 15 1.40 -4.33 13.19
C ILE A 15 1.95 -4.64 11.79
N ALA A 16 1.21 -5.39 10.96
CA ALA A 16 1.62 -5.68 9.58
C ALA A 16 1.63 -4.45 8.66
N ALA A 17 1.05 -3.30 9.08
CA ALA A 17 1.04 -2.08 8.28
C ALA A 17 2.45 -1.60 7.91
N VAL A 18 3.48 -1.90 8.71
CA VAL A 18 4.88 -1.57 8.38
C VAL A 18 5.36 -2.23 7.08
N LYS A 19 4.80 -3.38 6.69
CA LYS A 19 5.16 -4.09 5.45
C LYS A 19 4.45 -3.52 4.22
N VAL A 20 3.48 -2.61 4.40
CA VAL A 20 2.70 -2.07 3.29
C VAL A 20 3.53 -1.25 2.31
N VAL A 21 4.64 -0.67 2.78
CA VAL A 21 5.59 0.08 1.93
C VAL A 21 6.23 -0.83 0.90
N GLU A 22 6.70 -2.01 1.34
CA GLU A 22 7.28 -3.01 0.44
C GLU A 22 6.25 -3.55 -0.54
N LEU A 23 5.02 -3.82 -0.08
CA LEU A 23 3.92 -4.25 -0.94
C LEU A 23 3.58 -3.19 -2.00
N ALA A 24 3.44 -1.92 -1.62
CA ALA A 24 3.15 -0.83 -2.53
C ALA A 24 4.27 -0.65 -3.57
N HIS A 25 5.53 -0.81 -3.14
CA HIS A 25 6.69 -0.76 -4.02
C HIS A 25 6.69 -1.92 -5.03
N GLU A 26 6.45 -3.15 -4.56
CA GLU A 26 6.39 -4.33 -5.43
C GLU A 26 5.27 -4.20 -6.48
N LEU A 27 4.07 -3.82 -6.07
CA LEU A 27 2.94 -3.61 -6.98
C LEU A 27 3.27 -2.59 -8.08
N ARG A 28 3.93 -1.48 -7.71
CA ARG A 28 4.40 -0.48 -8.68
C ARG A 28 5.49 -1.03 -9.59
N ARG A 29 6.45 -1.82 -9.07
CA ARG A 29 7.51 -2.45 -9.87
C ARG A 29 6.93 -3.40 -10.93
N GLN A 30 5.79 -4.01 -10.66
CA GLN A 30 5.06 -4.88 -11.59
C GLN A 30 4.20 -4.12 -12.62
N GLY A 31 4.18 -2.77 -12.58
CA GLY A 31 3.49 -1.92 -13.54
C GLY A 31 2.18 -1.29 -13.07
N ALA A 32 1.77 -1.51 -11.81
CA ALA A 32 0.50 -1.00 -11.31
C ALA A 32 0.55 0.50 -10.94
N GLY A 33 -0.53 1.22 -11.24
CA GLY A 33 -0.84 2.50 -10.62
C GLY A 33 -1.44 2.28 -9.23
N VAL A 34 -0.65 2.53 -8.17
CA VAL A 34 -1.09 2.29 -6.78
C VAL A 34 -1.47 3.58 -6.08
N ARG A 35 -2.70 3.63 -5.54
CA ARG A 35 -3.21 4.69 -4.67
C ARG A 35 -3.62 4.11 -3.31
N ALA A 36 -2.99 4.59 -2.24
CA ALA A 36 -3.26 4.13 -0.89
C ALA A 36 -4.27 5.03 -0.16
N VAL A 37 -5.05 4.42 0.74
CA VAL A 37 -5.88 5.11 1.74
C VAL A 37 -5.62 4.44 3.07
N MET A 38 -5.38 5.25 4.10
CA MET A 38 -4.97 4.76 5.42
C MET A 38 -5.97 5.22 6.48
N SER A 39 -6.28 4.35 7.44
CA SER A 39 -6.98 4.77 8.65
C SER A 39 -6.06 5.59 9.56
N PRO A 40 -6.60 6.43 10.47
CA PRO A 40 -5.77 7.14 11.44
C PRO A 40 -4.87 6.22 12.27
N ALA A 41 -5.39 5.06 12.70
CA ALA A 41 -4.58 4.08 13.43
C ALA A 41 -3.41 3.51 12.61
N ALA A 42 -3.52 3.45 11.28
CA ALA A 42 -2.42 3.02 10.43
C ALA A 42 -1.36 4.12 10.27
N THR A 43 -1.75 5.39 10.28
CA THR A 43 -0.82 6.52 10.20
C THR A 43 0.02 6.69 11.46
N ASP A 44 -0.46 6.18 12.60
CA ASP A 44 0.33 6.13 13.84
C ASP A 44 1.41 5.02 13.82
N ILE A 45 1.31 4.07 12.88
CA ILE A 45 2.23 2.92 12.76
C ILE A 45 3.29 3.16 11.67
N VAL A 46 2.91 3.80 10.57
CA VAL A 46 3.78 4.03 9.41
C VAL A 46 4.23 5.50 9.39
N HIS A 47 5.54 5.74 9.53
CA HIS A 47 6.16 7.07 9.53
C HIS A 47 7.03 7.30 8.28
#